data_AF-A0A6P2FF55-F1
#
_entry.id   AF-A0A6P2FF55-F1
#
_cell.length_a   1.000
_cell.length_b   1.000
_cell.length_c   1.000
_cell.angle_alpha   90.00
_cell.angle_beta   90.00
_cell.angle_gamma   90.00
#
_symmetry.space_group_name_H-M   'P 1'
#
loop_
_entity.id
_entity.type
_entity.pdbx_description
1 polymer ?
#
loop_
_entity_poly.entity_id
_entity_poly.type
_entity_poly.pdbx_seq_one_letter_code
_entity_poly.pdbx_strand_id
1 'polypeptide(L)'
;MDPVSHTVINLIIFVLAIYVGYHVVWTVTPALHTPLMAVTNAISAIVIVGAMLAAALTSTWLGKGMGVLAVALAAVNVFGGFLVTRRMLEMFRKKDKKAAPAKAEGH
;
A
#
# COMPACT_ATOMS: atom_id res chain seq x y z
N MET A 1 2.24 -9.41 38.46
CA MET A 1 1.40 -9.39 37.25
C MET A 1 2.21 -10.11 36.20
N ASP A 2 1.90 -11.38 35.91
CA ASP A 2 2.60 -12.10 34.86
C ASP A 2 2.48 -11.30 33.56
N PRO A 3 3.60 -10.85 32.96
CA PRO A 3 3.53 -10.15 31.70
C PRO A 3 2.94 -11.14 30.71
N VAL A 4 1.76 -10.83 30.19
CA VAL A 4 1.14 -11.60 29.12
C VAL A 4 2.21 -11.84 28.06
N SER A 5 2.45 -13.11 27.72
CA SER A 5 3.53 -13.49 26.80
C SER A 5 3.43 -12.68 25.50
N HIS A 6 4.57 -12.18 25.00
CA HIS A 6 4.63 -11.38 23.77
C HIS A 6 3.98 -12.12 22.59
N THR A 7 4.09 -13.44 22.56
CA THR A 7 3.43 -14.29 21.57
C THR A 7 1.91 -14.17 21.64
N VAL A 8 1.34 -14.17 22.85
CA VAL A 8 -0.10 -14.01 23.06
C VAL A 8 -0.55 -12.62 22.63
N ILE A 9 0.21 -11.57 22.95
CA ILE A 9 -0.08 -10.20 22.50
C ILE A 9 -0.05 -10.12 20.96
N ASN A 10 1.00 -10.63 20.31
CA ASN A 10 1.12 -10.63 18.85
C ASN A 10 0.00 -11.43 18.18
N LEU A 11 -0.42 -12.54 18.79
CA LEU A 11 -1.54 -13.33 18.29
C LEU A 11 -2.87 -12.58 18.39
N ILE A 12 -3.11 -11.87 19.50
CA ILE A 12 -4.28 -11.01 19.66
C ILE A 12 -4.28 -9.91 18.59
N ILE A 13 -3.15 -9.24 18.39
CA ILE A 13 -2.99 -8.20 17.34
C ILE A 13 -3.28 -8.80 15.96
N PHE A 14 -2.74 -9.98 15.65
CA PHE A 14 -2.94 -10.66 14.38
C PHE A 14 -4.42 -10.96 14.11
N VAL A 15 -5.11 -11.55 15.09
CA VAL A 15 -6.54 -11.90 14.95
C VAL A 15 -7.40 -10.64 14.82
N LEU A 16 -7.15 -9.62 15.63
CA LEU A 16 -7.88 -8.35 15.55
C LEU A 16 -7.63 -7.62 14.23
N ALA A 17 -6.39 -7.66 13.70
CA ALA A 17 -6.05 -7.07 12.41
C ALA A 17 -6.81 -7.75 11.26
N ILE A 18 -6.96 -9.08 11.28
CA ILE A 18 -7.78 -9.82 10.30
C ILE A 18 -9.24 -9.40 10.39
N TYR A 19 -9.79 -9.34 11.61
CA TYR A 19 -11.19 -8.95 11.82
C TYR A 19 -11.49 -7.56 11.27
N VAL A 20 -10.62 -6.58 11.56
CA VAL A 20 -10.73 -5.22 11.04
C VAL A 20 -10.57 -5.21 9.52
N GLY A 21 -9.58 -5.92 8.98
CA GLY A 21 -9.33 -6.00 7.53
C GLY A 21 -10.54 -6.54 6.76
N TYR A 22 -11.21 -7.57 7.28
CA TYR A 22 -12.43 -8.11 6.71
C TYR A 22 -13.54 -7.06 6.64
N HIS A 23 -13.82 -6.36 7.74
CA HIS A 23 -14.88 -5.33 7.78
C HIS A 23 -14.57 -4.15 6.85
N VAL A 24 -13.30 -3.73 6.76
CA VAL A 24 -12.88 -2.62 5.89
C VAL A 24 -13.07 -2.97 4.41
N VAL A 25 -12.74 -4.19 4.00
CA VAL A 25 -12.85 -4.62 2.60
C VAL A 25 -14.28 -4.96 2.20
N TRP A 26 -15.10 -5.49 3.12
CA TRP A 26 -16.47 -5.91 2.81
C TRP A 26 -17.42 -4.76 2.45
N THR A 27 -17.13 -3.54 2.92
CA THR A 27 -18.00 -2.38 2.73
C THR A 27 -17.63 -1.49 1.53
N VAL A 28 -16.74 -1.95 0.64
CA VAL A 28 -16.31 -1.16 -0.52
C VAL A 28 -17.36 -1.17 -1.63
N THR A 29 -17.47 -0.07 -2.38
CA THR A 29 -18.36 -0.01 -3.53
C THR A 29 -17.83 -0.86 -4.69
N PRO A 30 -18.68 -1.53 -5.49
CA PRO A 30 -18.22 -2.43 -6.55
C PRO A 30 -17.28 -1.80 -7.59
N ALA A 31 -17.46 -0.51 -7.89
CA ALA A 31 -16.60 0.24 -8.80
C ALA A 31 -15.16 0.40 -8.29
N LEU A 32 -14.93 0.19 -6.99
CA LEU A 32 -13.62 0.35 -6.35
C LEU A 32 -12.87 -0.97 -6.15
N HIS A 33 -13.39 -2.14 -6.53
CA HIS A 33 -12.66 -3.40 -6.35
C HIS A 33 -11.31 -3.43 -7.10
N THR A 34 -11.27 -2.92 -8.33
CA THR A 34 -10.02 -2.86 -9.11
C THR A 34 -9.02 -1.85 -8.51
N PRO A 35 -9.43 -0.61 -8.16
CA PRO A 35 -8.58 0.29 -7.38
C PRO A 35 -8.13 -0.29 -6.03
N LEU A 36 -9.02 -1.00 -5.32
CA LEU A 36 -8.72 -1.61 -4.03
C LEU A 36 -7.62 -2.66 -4.17
N MET A 37 -7.68 -3.48 -5.21
CA MET A 37 -6.62 -4.45 -5.51
C MET A 37 -5.26 -3.74 -5.68
N ALA A 38 -5.22 -2.62 -6.41
CA ALA A 38 -3.99 -1.83 -6.57
C ALA A 38 -3.50 -1.24 -5.23
N VAL A 39 -4.40 -0.72 -4.40
CA VAL A 39 -4.08 -0.22 -3.05
C VAL A 39 -3.49 -1.33 -2.17
N THR A 40 -4.10 -2.53 -2.16
CA THR A 40 -3.60 -3.66 -1.37
C THR A 40 -2.21 -4.12 -1.83
N ASN A 41 -1.92 -4.03 -3.13
CA ASN A 41 -0.58 -4.26 -3.65
C ASN A 41 0.42 -3.20 -3.14
N ALA A 42 0.05 -1.92 -3.14
CA ALA A 42 0.89 -0.85 -2.58
C ALA A 42 1.13 -1.01 -1.06
N ILE A 43 0.12 -1.46 -0.30
CA ILE A 43 0.25 -1.71 1.15
C ILE A 43 1.19 -2.89 1.43
N SER A 44 1.20 -3.92 0.56
CA SER A 44 2.12 -5.06 0.69
C SER A 44 3.60 -4.66 0.70
N ALA A 45 3.91 -3.46 0.19
CA ALA A 45 5.25 -2.93 0.15
C ALA A 45 5.87 -2.65 1.54
N ILE A 46 5.10 -2.79 2.62
CA ILE A 46 5.60 -2.81 4.02
C ILE A 46 6.75 -3.80 4.25
N VAL A 47 6.88 -4.83 3.39
CA VAL A 47 8.02 -5.76 3.36
C VAL A 47 9.37 -5.03 3.27
N ILE A 48 9.41 -3.79 2.77
CA ILE A 48 10.63 -2.96 2.76
C ILE A 48 11.25 -2.80 4.15
N VAL A 49 10.45 -2.74 5.22
CA VAL A 49 10.94 -2.64 6.60
C VAL A 49 11.76 -3.89 6.96
N GLY A 50 11.25 -5.07 6.62
CA GLY A 50 11.98 -6.33 6.82
C GLY A 50 13.24 -6.42 5.97
N ALA A 51 13.19 -5.96 4.72
CA ALA A 51 14.34 -5.93 3.83
C ALA A 51 15.45 -5.00 4.35
N MET A 52 15.10 -3.81 4.86
CA MET A 52 16.04 -2.87 5.46
C MET A 52 16.70 -3.45 6.71
N LEU A 53 15.93 -4.10 7.59
CA LEU A 53 16.46 -4.79 8.77
C LEU A 53 17.41 -5.93 8.36
N ALA A 54 17.04 -6.74 7.37
CA ALA A 54 17.88 -7.82 6.86
C ALA A 54 19.20 -7.30 6.27
N ALA A 55 19.15 -6.21 5.49
CA ALA A 55 20.34 -5.58 4.92
C ALA A 55 21.26 -4.98 6.00
N ALA A 56 20.68 -4.39 7.06
CA ALA A 56 21.43 -3.73 8.13
C ALA A 56 22.03 -4.72 9.14
N LEU A 57 21.28 -5.75 9.53
CA LEU A 57 21.66 -6.66 10.62
C LEU A 57 22.50 -7.86 10.16
N THR A 58 22.56 -8.14 8.87
CA THR A 58 23.32 -9.30 8.36
C THR A 58 24.79 -8.94 8.16
N SER A 59 25.69 -9.78 8.68
CA SER A 59 27.14 -9.58 8.59
C SER A 59 27.79 -10.31 7.42
N THR A 60 27.19 -11.43 6.98
CA THR A 60 27.75 -12.26 5.89
C THR A 60 27.69 -11.54 4.55
N TRP A 61 28.71 -11.75 3.70
CA TRP A 61 28.79 -11.13 2.38
C TRP A 61 27.56 -11.46 1.51
N LEU A 62 27.19 -12.74 1.45
CA LEU A 62 26.03 -13.21 0.71
C LEU A 62 24.73 -12.60 1.26
N GLY A 63 24.58 -12.58 2.58
CA GLY A 63 23.38 -12.05 3.23
C GLY A 63 23.22 -10.53 3.05
N LYS A 64 24.31 -9.76 3.08
CA LYS A 64 24.28 -8.33 2.73
C LYS A 64 23.87 -8.12 1.28
N GLY A 65 24.43 -8.89 0.35
CA GLY A 65 24.06 -8.84 -1.06
C GLY A 65 22.56 -9.13 -1.28
N MET A 66 22.04 -10.17 -0.64
CA MET A 66 20.61 -10.50 -0.68
C MET A 66 19.74 -9.44 -0.01
N GLY A 67 20.19 -8.84 1.09
CA GLY A 67 19.48 -7.75 1.76
C GLY A 67 19.34 -6.51 0.87
N VAL A 68 20.42 -6.10 0.20
CA VAL A 68 20.39 -4.99 -0.76
C VAL A 68 19.44 -5.30 -1.94
N LEU A 69 19.50 -6.53 -2.47
CA LEU A 69 18.59 -6.96 -3.53
C LEU A 69 17.13 -6.96 -3.06
N ALA A 70 16.86 -7.41 -1.84
CA ALA A 70 15.53 -7.39 -1.24
C ALA A 70 15.00 -5.96 -1.09
N VAL A 71 15.84 -5.01 -0.67
CA VAL A 71 15.46 -3.59 -0.59
C VAL A 71 15.15 -3.02 -1.98
N ALA A 72 15.96 -3.35 -2.99
CA ALA A 72 15.72 -2.91 -4.37
C ALA A 72 14.39 -3.43 -4.92
N LEU A 73 14.09 -4.72 -4.73
CA LEU A 73 12.82 -5.32 -5.14
C LEU A 73 11.63 -4.75 -4.37
N ALA A 74 11.77 -4.55 -3.06
CA ALA A 74 10.74 -3.93 -2.24
C ALA A 74 10.46 -2.49 -2.69
N ALA A 75 11.49 -1.72 -3.03
CA ALA A 75 11.34 -0.37 -3.56
C ALA A 75 10.52 -0.35 -4.86
N VAL A 76 10.76 -1.28 -5.79
CA VAL A 76 9.95 -1.41 -7.01
C VAL A 76 8.47 -1.64 -6.67
N ASN A 77 8.17 -2.48 -5.67
CA ASN A 77 6.80 -2.70 -5.20
C ASN A 77 6.19 -1.40 -4.61
N VAL A 78 6.92 -0.68 -3.75
CA VAL A 78 6.48 0.62 -3.20
C VAL A 78 6.15 1.59 -4.35
N PHE A 79 7.12 1.90 -5.21
CA PHE A 79 6.95 2.91 -6.24
C PHE A 79 5.92 2.50 -7.28
N GLY A 80 5.95 1.26 -7.76
CA GLY A 80 5.00 0.74 -8.73
C GLY A 80 3.57 0.71 -8.18
N GLY A 81 3.38 0.19 -6.97
CA GLY A 81 2.09 0.08 -6.32
C GLY A 81 1.42 1.44 -6.10
N PHE A 82 2.15 2.42 -5.56
CA PHE A 82 1.59 3.76 -5.31
C PHE A 82 1.38 4.56 -6.60
N LEU A 83 2.25 4.45 -7.61
CA LEU A 83 2.09 5.16 -8.89
C LEU A 83 0.85 4.68 -9.65
N VAL A 84 0.67 3.36 -9.76
CA VAL A 84 -0.49 2.78 -10.46
C VAL A 84 -1.78 3.10 -9.73
N THR A 85 -1.78 2.98 -8.40
CA THR A 85 -2.93 3.33 -7.56
C THR A 85 -3.38 4.78 -7.75
N ARG A 86 -2.42 5.72 -7.77
CA ARG A 86 -2.73 7.15 -8.03
C ARG A 86 -3.39 7.35 -9.38
N ARG A 87 -2.83 6.77 -10.45
CA ARG A 87 -3.42 6.85 -11.80
C ARG A 87 -4.82 6.25 -11.84
N MET A 88 -5.06 5.15 -11.15
CA MET A 88 -6.39 4.53 -11.07
C MET A 88 -7.41 5.42 -10.35
N LEU A 89 -7.03 6.02 -9.22
CA LEU A 89 -7.91 6.91 -8.46
C LEU A 89 -8.15 8.25 -9.16
N GLU A 90 -7.18 8.76 -9.92
CA GLU A 90 -7.34 9.98 -10.72
C GLU A 90 -8.43 9.84 -11.80
N MET A 91 -8.67 8.63 -12.32
CA MET A 91 -9.76 8.39 -13.28
C MET A 91 -11.16 8.54 -12.67
N PHE A 92 -11.30 8.49 -11.34
CA PHE A 92 -12.55 8.73 -10.63
C PHE A 92 -12.74 10.20 -10.23
N ARG A 93 -11.71 11.04 -10.34
CA ARG A 93 -11.85 12.48 -10.14
C ARG A 93 -12.54 13.06 -11.36
N LYS A 94 -13.73 13.66 -11.19
CA LYS A 94 -14.34 14.48 -12.24
C LYS A 94 -13.30 15.51 -12.68
N LYS A 95 -12.91 15.47 -13.96
CA LYS A 95 -12.17 16.56 -14.60
C LYS A 95 -12.94 17.83 -14.27
N ASP A 96 -12.36 18.76 -13.51
CA ASP A 96 -12.95 20.07 -13.32
C ASP A 96 -13.35 20.57 -14.71
N LYS A 97 -14.64 20.81 -14.91
CA LYS A 97 -15.16 21.37 -16.17
C LYS A 97 -14.42 22.69 -16.35
N LYS A 98 -13.35 22.68 -17.15
CA LYS A 98 -12.74 23.91 -17.66
C LYS A 98 -13.88 24.68 -18.30
N ALA A 99 -14.26 25.79 -17.68
CA ALA A 99 -15.40 26.60 -18.08
C ALA A 99 -15.31 26.82 -19.58
N ALA A 100 -16.34 26.37 -20.31
CA ALA A 100 -16.43 26.63 -21.74
C ALA A 100 -16.40 28.17 -21.92
N PRO A 101 -15.59 28.71 -22.84
CA PRO A 101 -15.65 30.14 -23.12
C PRO A 101 -17.07 30.46 -23.57
N ALA A 102 -17.70 31.41 -22.88
CA ALA A 102 -19.02 31.92 -23.23
C ALA A 102 -18.98 32.35 -24.70
N LYS A 103 -19.86 31.77 -25.53
CA LYS A 103 -20.15 32.30 -26.85
C LYS A 103 -20.57 33.76 -26.68
N ALA A 104 -19.77 34.69 -27.19
CA ALA A 104 -20.26 36.02 -27.50
C ALA A 104 -21.18 35.89 -28.71
N GLU A 105 -22.48 35.80 -28.45
CA GLU A 105 -23.51 36.14 -29.44
C GLU A 105 -23.48 37.66 -29.64
N GLY A 106 -23.52 38.07 -30.91
CA GLY A 106 -23.14 39.41 -31.35
C GLY A 106 -24.15 40.51 -31.08
N HIS A 107 -23.72 41.73 -31.40
CA HIS A 107 -24.43 42.76 -32.17
C HIS A 107 -23.39 43.73 -32.73
#